data_AF-A0A662PG13-F1
#
_entry.id   AF-A0A662PG13-F1
#
_cell.length_a   1.000
_cell.length_b   1.000
_cell.length_c   1.000
_cell.angle_alpha   90.00
_cell.angle_beta   90.00
_cell.angle_gamma   90.00
#
_symmetry.space_group_name_H-M   'P 1'
#
loop_
_entity.id
_entity.type
_entity.pdbx_description
1 polymer ?
#
loop_
_entity_poly.entity_id
_entity_poly.type
_entity_poly.pdbx_seq_one_letter_code
_entity_poly.pdbx_strand_id
1 'polypeptide(L)'
;MIGREEVKNSQRERVKSFLRAIFKSYYSNTSIDGPMEIERREFAFLTFDEIMKRHISFRDRDEMNSFLAREGPMHSYYSTAYYLYPWESEMERKGWLKAEVVFDIDADHLELECKYHHDSKTCKECGRENPYSAERCTCGSKSLVEKVRICDNCLNKAKEETIKLIEEFLLNDFGIEKREIEVYFSGRRGYHVHV
;
A
#
# COMPACT_ATOMS: atom_id res chain seq x y z
N MET A 1 22.14 -34.14 -8.39
CA MET A 1 22.21 -33.20 -7.25
C MET A 1 21.33 -32.02 -7.60
N ILE A 2 20.13 -31.93 -7.03
CA ILE A 2 19.24 -30.77 -7.25
C ILE A 2 19.92 -29.56 -6.62
N GLY A 3 20.16 -28.51 -7.41
CA GLY A 3 20.95 -27.36 -6.98
C GLY A 3 20.29 -26.65 -5.80
N ARG A 4 21.07 -26.10 -4.86
CA ARG A 4 20.55 -25.30 -3.72
C ARG A 4 19.61 -24.17 -4.16
N GLU A 5 19.77 -23.70 -5.38
CA GLU A 5 18.97 -22.66 -6.02
C GLU A 5 17.59 -23.16 -6.49
N GLU A 6 17.51 -24.38 -7.04
CA GLU A 6 16.25 -25.04 -7.42
C GLU A 6 15.38 -25.34 -6.19
N VAL A 7 15.99 -25.74 -5.07
CA VAL A 7 15.29 -25.99 -3.80
C VAL A 7 14.71 -24.68 -3.22
N LYS A 8 15.47 -23.58 -3.25
CA LYS A 8 15.00 -22.26 -2.81
C LYS A 8 13.86 -21.74 -3.68
N ASN A 9 13.96 -21.94 -5.00
CA ASN A 9 12.92 -21.49 -5.93
C ASN A 9 11.62 -22.30 -5.74
N SER A 10 11.73 -23.62 -5.57
CA SER A 10 10.60 -24.50 -5.26
C SER A 10 9.90 -24.13 -3.95
N GLN A 11 10.66 -23.77 -2.90
CA GLN A 11 10.07 -23.28 -1.64
C GLN A 11 9.36 -21.94 -1.81
N ARG A 12 9.94 -20.99 -2.57
CA ARG A 12 9.30 -19.69 -2.83
C ARG A 12 7.97 -19.85 -3.56
N GLU A 13 7.89 -20.72 -4.56
CA GLU A 13 6.65 -20.99 -5.30
C GLU A 13 5.58 -21.68 -4.45
N ARG A 14 5.98 -22.57 -3.52
CA ARG A 14 5.07 -23.13 -2.52
C ARG A 14 4.49 -22.07 -1.60
N VAL A 15 5.34 -21.16 -1.09
CA VAL A 15 4.89 -20.05 -0.22
C VAL A 15 3.95 -19.12 -0.98
N LYS A 16 4.27 -18.74 -2.22
CA LYS A 16 3.37 -17.92 -3.06
C LYS A 16 2.01 -18.59 -3.26
N SER A 17 2.01 -19.89 -3.58
CA SER A 17 0.77 -20.65 -3.80
C SER A 17 -0.08 -20.74 -2.53
N PHE A 18 0.56 -20.92 -1.37
CA PHE A 18 -0.11 -20.90 -0.07
C PHE A 18 -0.72 -19.53 0.24
N LEU A 19 0.04 -18.44 0.07
CA LEU A 19 -0.46 -17.08 0.30
C LEU A 19 -1.60 -16.72 -0.66
N ARG A 20 -1.51 -17.09 -1.93
CA ARG A 20 -2.62 -16.96 -2.90
C ARG A 20 -3.89 -17.63 -2.40
N ALA A 21 -3.79 -18.84 -1.87
CA ALA A 21 -4.95 -19.57 -1.35
C ALA A 21 -5.57 -18.86 -0.13
N ILE A 22 -4.74 -18.33 0.78
CA ILE A 22 -5.22 -17.53 1.92
C ILE A 22 -5.95 -16.27 1.44
N PHE A 23 -5.36 -15.52 0.51
CA PHE A 23 -5.96 -14.27 0.03
C PHE A 23 -7.26 -14.53 -0.73
N LYS A 24 -7.32 -15.55 -1.58
CA LYS A 24 -8.57 -15.98 -2.22
C LYS A 24 -9.64 -16.35 -1.19
N SER A 25 -9.26 -17.09 -0.14
CA SER A 25 -10.19 -17.43 0.93
C SER A 25 -10.71 -16.19 1.64
N TYR A 26 -9.84 -15.23 1.97
CA TYR A 26 -10.24 -13.96 2.58
C TYR A 26 -11.26 -13.21 1.72
N TYR A 27 -10.95 -12.99 0.43
CA TYR A 27 -11.85 -12.27 -0.48
C TYR A 27 -13.13 -13.05 -0.83
N SER A 28 -13.12 -14.38 -0.72
CA SER A 28 -14.34 -15.19 -0.91
C SER A 28 -15.29 -15.13 0.28
N ASN A 29 -14.77 -14.82 1.48
CA ASN A 29 -15.54 -14.81 2.73
C ASN A 29 -15.78 -13.39 3.27
N THR A 30 -15.23 -12.37 2.63
CA THR A 30 -15.33 -10.97 3.07
C THR A 30 -15.88 -10.12 1.93
N SER A 31 -16.97 -9.40 2.20
CA SER A 31 -17.51 -8.43 1.23
C SER A 31 -16.87 -7.07 1.46
N ILE A 32 -16.20 -6.54 0.43
CA ILE A 32 -15.58 -5.22 0.41
C ILE A 32 -16.61 -4.21 -0.11
N ASP A 33 -16.82 -3.11 0.59
CA ASP A 33 -17.79 -2.07 0.19
C ASP A 33 -17.38 -1.37 -1.12
N GLY A 34 -16.08 -1.13 -1.30
CA GLY A 34 -15.54 -0.44 -2.47
C GLY A 34 -15.64 1.09 -2.38
N PRO A 35 -15.02 1.82 -3.32
CA PRO A 35 -15.07 3.28 -3.34
C PRO A 35 -16.44 3.82 -3.80
N MET A 36 -16.74 5.08 -3.51
CA MET A 36 -17.90 5.77 -4.09
C MET A 36 -17.79 5.88 -5.62
N GLU A 37 -18.93 5.69 -6.32
CA GLU A 37 -19.04 5.63 -7.80
C GLU A 37 -18.04 4.64 -8.42
N ILE A 38 -18.08 3.38 -7.96
CA ILE A 38 -17.21 2.27 -8.42
C ILE A 38 -17.06 2.24 -9.95
N GLU A 39 -18.15 2.47 -10.67
CA GLU A 39 -18.22 2.44 -12.12
C GLU A 39 -17.41 3.52 -12.83
N ARG A 40 -16.99 4.56 -12.10
CA ARG A 40 -16.17 5.67 -12.62
C ARG A 40 -14.70 5.55 -12.23
N ARG A 41 -14.30 4.52 -11.49
CA ARG A 41 -12.95 4.35 -10.96
C ARG A 41 -12.14 3.38 -11.83
N GLU A 42 -10.87 3.71 -12.07
CA GLU A 42 -9.90 2.72 -12.53
C GLU A 42 -9.43 1.91 -11.33
N PHE A 43 -9.42 0.60 -11.46
CA PHE A 43 -8.83 -0.33 -10.52
C PHE A 43 -7.51 -0.89 -11.06
N ALA A 44 -6.61 -1.15 -10.12
CA ALA A 44 -5.35 -1.80 -10.40
C ALA A 44 -5.02 -2.85 -9.34
N PHE A 45 -4.36 -3.92 -9.76
CA PHE A 45 -4.08 -5.06 -8.90
C PHE A 45 -2.67 -5.58 -9.14
N LEU A 46 -1.92 -5.78 -8.05
CA LEU A 46 -0.63 -6.48 -8.09
C LEU A 46 -0.85 -7.95 -7.78
N THR A 47 -0.42 -8.82 -8.69
CA THR A 47 -0.50 -10.28 -8.50
C THR A 47 0.68 -10.79 -7.67
N PHE A 48 0.59 -12.03 -7.17
CA PHE A 48 1.71 -12.72 -6.51
C PHE A 48 2.87 -13.09 -7.44
N ASP A 49 2.70 -12.90 -8.75
CA ASP A 49 3.78 -12.96 -9.74
C ASP A 49 4.40 -11.57 -9.99
N GLU A 50 4.08 -10.58 -9.16
CA GLU A 50 4.57 -9.20 -9.26
C GLU A 50 4.16 -8.50 -10.57
N ILE A 51 3.13 -9.01 -11.24
CA ILE A 51 2.52 -8.41 -12.44
C ILE A 51 1.43 -7.43 -12.01
N MET A 52 1.56 -6.18 -12.45
CA MET A 52 0.57 -5.13 -12.26
C MET A 52 -0.49 -5.20 -13.38
N LYS A 53 -1.76 -5.40 -13.01
CA LYS A 53 -2.92 -5.31 -13.90
C LYS A 53 -3.59 -3.96 -13.69
N ARG A 54 -3.82 -3.21 -14.76
CA ARG A 54 -4.42 -1.85 -14.74
C ARG A 54 -5.55 -1.73 -15.76
N HIS A 55 -6.20 -0.57 -15.79
CA HIS A 55 -7.30 -0.28 -16.74
C HIS A 55 -8.47 -1.25 -16.55
N ILE A 56 -8.72 -1.63 -15.30
CA ILE A 56 -9.86 -2.46 -14.91
C ILE A 56 -10.93 -1.55 -14.33
N SER A 57 -12.19 -1.85 -14.62
CA SER A 57 -13.34 -1.18 -14.02
C SER A 57 -14.41 -2.20 -13.69
N PHE A 58 -15.27 -1.88 -12.73
CA PHE A 58 -16.40 -2.71 -12.34
C PHE A 58 -17.67 -1.90 -12.43
N ARG A 59 -18.79 -2.51 -12.81
CA ARG A 59 -20.06 -1.77 -12.86
C ARG A 59 -20.65 -1.53 -11.47
N ASP A 60 -20.34 -2.40 -10.54
CA ASP A 60 -20.87 -2.37 -9.18
C ASP A 60 -19.98 -3.14 -8.20
N ARG A 61 -20.40 -3.13 -6.93
CA ARG A 61 -19.74 -3.82 -5.83
C ARG A 61 -19.69 -5.34 -6.01
N ASP A 62 -20.73 -5.94 -6.57
CA ASP A 62 -20.83 -7.40 -6.70
C ASP A 62 -19.86 -7.92 -7.75
N GLU A 63 -19.72 -7.21 -8.87
CA GLU A 63 -18.74 -7.50 -9.90
C GLU A 63 -17.30 -7.37 -9.35
N MET A 64 -17.02 -6.32 -8.58
CA MET A 64 -15.73 -6.12 -7.92
C MET A 64 -15.43 -7.28 -6.95
N ASN A 65 -16.35 -7.62 -6.04
CA ASN A 65 -16.13 -8.70 -5.07
C ASN A 65 -15.98 -10.07 -5.75
N SER A 66 -16.76 -10.33 -6.80
CA SER A 66 -16.62 -11.55 -7.62
C SER A 66 -15.23 -11.64 -8.26
N PHE A 67 -14.70 -10.52 -8.76
CA PHE A 67 -13.34 -10.44 -9.27
C PHE A 67 -12.30 -10.70 -8.17
N LEU A 68 -12.42 -10.04 -7.01
CA LEU A 68 -11.50 -10.19 -5.89
C LEU A 68 -11.45 -11.64 -5.37
N ALA A 69 -12.61 -12.28 -5.20
CA ALA A 69 -12.70 -13.67 -4.76
C ALA A 69 -12.05 -14.63 -5.77
N ARG A 70 -12.24 -14.38 -7.07
CA ARG A 70 -11.67 -15.21 -8.15
C ARG A 70 -10.17 -15.03 -8.28
N GLU A 71 -9.67 -13.80 -8.27
CA GLU A 71 -8.26 -13.50 -8.56
C GLU A 71 -7.38 -13.59 -7.32
N GLY A 72 -7.86 -13.18 -6.14
CA GLY A 72 -7.08 -13.12 -4.89
C GLY A 72 -5.81 -12.28 -5.03
N PRO A 73 -5.90 -11.00 -5.42
CA PRO A 73 -4.73 -10.15 -5.67
C PRO A 73 -3.93 -9.90 -4.39
N MET A 74 -2.62 -9.70 -4.55
CA MET A 74 -1.71 -9.39 -3.42
C MET A 74 -1.94 -7.96 -2.94
N HIS A 75 -2.11 -7.02 -3.86
CA HIS A 75 -2.48 -5.63 -3.57
C HIS A 75 -3.60 -5.19 -4.50
N SER A 76 -4.49 -4.36 -3.97
CA SER A 76 -5.66 -3.81 -4.66
C SER A 76 -5.64 -2.30 -4.51
N TYR A 77 -5.84 -1.59 -5.61
CA TYR A 77 -5.84 -0.14 -5.68
C TYR A 77 -7.02 0.33 -6.52
N TYR A 78 -7.48 1.56 -6.27
CA TYR A 78 -8.38 2.28 -7.15
C TYR A 78 -7.87 3.71 -7.34
N SER A 79 -8.28 4.36 -8.42
CA SER A 79 -7.89 5.73 -8.74
C SER A 79 -8.59 6.73 -7.83
N THR A 80 -7.87 7.73 -7.34
CA THR A 80 -8.47 8.92 -6.72
C THR A 80 -9.30 9.73 -7.71
N ALA A 81 -8.94 9.63 -9.00
CA ALA A 81 -9.67 10.23 -10.10
C ALA A 81 -10.88 9.40 -10.55
N TYR A 82 -11.88 10.11 -11.07
CA TYR A 82 -13.09 9.59 -11.69
C TYR A 82 -13.02 9.84 -13.19
N TYR A 83 -13.49 8.87 -13.96
CA TYR A 83 -13.42 8.85 -15.41
C TYR A 83 -14.78 8.50 -16.03
N LEU A 84 -15.00 8.93 -17.27
CA LEU A 84 -16.11 8.44 -18.09
C LEU A 84 -15.85 7.00 -18.56
N TYR A 85 -14.61 6.70 -18.91
CA TYR A 85 -14.18 5.41 -19.45
C TYR A 85 -12.95 4.89 -18.69
N PRO A 86 -13.10 4.44 -17.43
CA PRO A 86 -11.96 4.07 -16.57
C PRO A 86 -11.10 2.91 -17.12
N TRP A 87 -11.68 2.05 -17.95
CA TRP A 87 -11.01 0.93 -18.62
C TRP A 87 -10.12 1.34 -19.80
N GLU A 88 -10.16 2.60 -20.24
CA GLU A 88 -9.30 3.05 -21.34
C GLU A 88 -7.83 3.05 -20.91
N SER A 89 -6.97 2.62 -21.84
CA SER A 89 -5.52 2.59 -21.63
C SER A 89 -4.86 3.96 -21.81
N GLU A 90 -5.39 4.77 -22.73
CA GLU A 90 -4.90 6.11 -23.03
C GLU A 90 -5.57 7.16 -22.14
N MET A 91 -4.78 7.98 -21.45
CA MET A 91 -5.29 8.96 -20.50
C MET A 91 -6.24 9.98 -21.13
N GLU A 92 -5.96 10.42 -22.35
CA GLU A 92 -6.80 11.36 -23.10
C GLU A 92 -8.20 10.79 -23.39
N ARG A 93 -8.30 9.45 -23.54
CA ARG A 93 -9.56 8.77 -23.84
C ARG A 93 -10.37 8.42 -22.60
N LYS A 94 -9.76 8.39 -21.41
CA LYS A 94 -10.49 8.08 -20.17
C LYS A 94 -11.60 9.09 -19.87
N GLY A 95 -11.46 10.33 -20.35
CA GLY A 95 -12.41 11.40 -20.04
C GLY A 95 -12.44 11.71 -18.54
N TRP A 96 -11.38 12.33 -18.02
CA TRP A 96 -11.27 12.72 -16.61
C TRP A 96 -12.43 13.65 -16.20
N LEU A 97 -13.00 13.40 -15.02
CA LEU A 97 -14.15 14.14 -14.50
C LEU A 97 -13.80 14.99 -13.29
N LYS A 98 -13.26 14.34 -12.25
CA LYS A 98 -12.90 14.92 -10.96
C LYS A 98 -11.90 14.00 -10.27
N ALA A 99 -11.36 14.42 -9.14
CA ALA A 99 -10.55 13.57 -8.28
C ALA A 99 -10.76 13.93 -6.82
N GLU A 100 -10.59 12.94 -5.94
CA GLU A 100 -10.45 13.15 -4.50
C GLU A 100 -9.13 13.85 -4.19
N VAL A 101 -9.12 14.61 -3.10
CA VAL A 101 -7.89 15.06 -2.46
C VAL A 101 -7.52 14.01 -1.41
N VAL A 102 -6.40 13.34 -1.61
CA VAL A 102 -5.93 12.29 -0.69
C VAL A 102 -4.62 12.71 -0.06
N PHE A 103 -4.56 12.60 1.26
CA PHE A 103 -3.37 12.79 2.06
C PHE A 103 -2.87 11.43 2.56
N ASP A 104 -1.58 11.18 2.42
CA ASP A 104 -0.92 9.96 2.90
C ASP A 104 0.07 10.31 4.02
N ILE A 105 -0.20 9.82 5.23
CA ILE A 105 0.59 10.08 6.43
C ILE A 105 1.37 8.81 6.76
N ASP A 106 2.62 8.78 6.32
CA ASP A 106 3.54 7.67 6.50
C ASP A 106 4.44 7.84 7.73
N ALA A 107 4.37 6.89 8.66
CA ALA A 107 5.15 6.97 9.90
C ALA A 107 6.67 6.89 9.70
N ASP A 108 7.15 6.28 8.61
CA ASP A 108 8.59 6.21 8.31
C ASP A 108 9.15 7.49 7.72
N HIS A 109 8.31 8.43 7.30
CA HIS A 109 8.74 9.77 6.91
C HIS A 109 8.84 10.72 8.11
N LEU A 110 8.31 10.34 9.28
CA LEU A 110 8.43 11.13 10.51
C LEU A 110 9.82 10.98 11.11
N GLU A 111 10.44 12.10 11.49
CA GLU A 111 11.72 12.10 12.21
C GLU A 111 11.50 11.73 13.68
N LEU A 112 11.61 10.43 13.98
CA LEU A 112 11.34 9.88 15.30
C LEU A 112 12.59 9.23 15.91
N GLU A 113 12.84 9.50 17.19
CA GLU A 113 13.96 8.92 17.93
C GLU A 113 13.90 7.38 17.98
N CYS A 114 12.70 6.81 18.01
CA CYS A 114 12.54 5.36 18.08
C CYS A 114 13.14 4.61 16.88
N LYS A 115 13.32 5.29 15.73
CA LYS A 115 14.01 4.75 14.56
C LYS A 115 15.40 4.21 14.89
N TYR A 116 16.14 4.89 15.77
CA TYR A 116 17.48 4.43 16.19
C TYR A 116 17.47 3.12 16.97
N HIS A 117 16.32 2.72 17.53
CA HIS A 117 16.17 1.48 18.29
C HIS A 117 15.70 0.29 17.46
N HIS A 118 14.86 0.53 16.45
CA HIS A 118 14.23 -0.56 15.68
C HIS A 118 14.63 -0.64 14.22
N ASP A 119 15.11 0.45 13.62
CA ASP A 119 15.57 0.44 12.23
C ASP A 119 17.00 -0.08 12.14
N SER A 120 17.33 -0.58 10.97
CA SER A 120 18.66 -1.08 10.67
C SER A 120 19.05 -0.79 9.23
N LYS A 121 20.30 -1.09 8.88
CA LYS A 121 20.84 -0.90 7.53
C LYS A 121 21.43 -2.20 7.00
N THR A 122 20.93 -2.69 5.87
CA THR A 122 21.48 -3.86 5.18
C THR A 122 22.56 -3.44 4.18
N CYS A 123 23.72 -4.07 4.25
CA CYS A 123 24.80 -3.84 3.29
C CYS A 123 24.50 -4.57 1.96
N LYS A 124 24.52 -3.83 0.84
CA LYS A 124 24.32 -4.41 -0.51
C LYS A 124 25.46 -5.35 -0.94
N GLU A 125 26.67 -5.17 -0.42
CA GLU A 125 27.84 -5.96 -0.83
C GLU A 125 27.94 -7.30 -0.10
N CYS A 126 27.71 -7.30 1.22
CA CYS A 126 27.91 -8.50 2.04
C CYS A 126 26.64 -9.03 2.72
N GLY A 127 25.50 -8.34 2.57
CA GLY A 127 24.21 -8.73 3.13
C GLY A 127 24.07 -8.57 4.64
N ARG A 128 25.12 -8.12 5.36
CA ARG A 128 25.05 -7.93 6.82
C ARG A 128 24.13 -6.79 7.20
N GLU A 129 23.43 -6.96 8.33
CA GLU A 129 22.63 -5.93 8.97
C GLU A 129 23.51 -5.11 9.93
N ASN A 130 23.32 -3.79 9.94
CA ASN A 130 24.08 -2.81 10.72
C ASN A 130 23.10 -1.92 11.49
N PRO A 131 23.52 -1.29 12.60
CA PRO A 131 22.69 -0.31 13.30
C PRO A 131 22.23 0.83 12.38
N TYR A 132 21.09 1.44 12.68
CA TYR A 132 20.55 2.57 11.89
C TYR A 132 21.55 3.73 11.75
N SER A 133 22.31 4.03 12.81
CA SER A 133 23.34 5.08 12.81
C SER A 133 24.61 4.74 12.03
N ALA A 134 24.74 3.52 11.49
CA ALA A 134 25.95 3.12 10.77
C ALA A 134 26.10 3.89 9.44
N GLU A 135 27.28 4.51 9.26
CA GLU A 135 27.71 5.12 7.99
C GLU A 135 28.47 4.15 7.09
N ARG A 136 28.94 3.03 7.65
CA ARG A 136 29.73 2.01 6.95
C ARG A 136 29.48 0.63 7.53
N CYS A 137 29.46 -0.37 6.67
CA CYS A 137 29.44 -1.76 7.08
C CYS A 137 30.81 -2.20 7.63
N THR A 138 30.81 -3.22 8.49
CA THR A 138 32.03 -3.90 8.95
C THR A 138 32.90 -4.49 7.84
N CYS A 139 32.37 -4.70 6.62
CA CYS A 139 33.17 -5.10 5.45
C CYS A 139 33.86 -3.92 4.74
N GLY A 140 33.68 -2.69 5.21
CA GLY A 140 34.22 -1.47 4.60
C GLY A 140 33.29 -0.79 3.58
N SER A 141 32.23 -1.45 3.12
CA SER A 141 31.28 -0.86 2.17
C SER A 141 30.44 0.25 2.80
N LYS A 142 30.22 1.34 2.05
CA LYS A 142 29.27 2.40 2.37
C LYS A 142 27.88 2.17 1.75
N SER A 143 27.73 1.10 0.97
CA SER A 143 26.48 0.75 0.26
C SER A 143 25.49 0.11 1.24
N LEU A 144 24.88 0.94 2.08
CA LEU A 144 23.90 0.58 3.11
C LEU A 144 22.50 1.00 2.67
N VAL A 145 21.51 0.14 2.89
CA VAL A 145 20.09 0.40 2.60
C VAL A 145 19.32 0.30 3.89
N GLU A 146 18.49 1.30 4.17
CA GLU A 146 17.64 1.29 5.34
C GLU A 146 16.61 0.17 5.26
N LYS A 147 16.45 -0.50 6.39
CA LYS A 147 15.46 -1.53 6.65
C LYS A 147 14.58 -1.01 7.77
N VAL A 148 13.54 -0.29 7.36
CA VAL A 148 12.58 0.34 8.25
C VAL A 148 11.72 -0.70 8.94
N ARG A 149 11.51 -0.53 10.25
CA ARG A 149 10.53 -1.24 11.06
C ARG A 149 9.59 -0.23 11.69
N ILE A 150 8.32 -0.62 11.82
CA ILE A 150 7.29 0.23 12.42
C ILE A 150 6.98 -0.31 13.81
N CYS A 151 7.10 0.53 14.82
CA CYS A 151 6.66 0.24 16.18
C CYS A 151 5.40 1.04 16.54
N ASP A 152 4.80 0.75 17.69
CA ASP A 152 3.59 1.43 18.14
C ASP A 152 3.78 2.94 18.31
N ASN A 153 4.97 3.40 18.71
CA ASN A 153 5.27 4.83 18.78
C ASN A 153 5.22 5.50 17.40
N CYS A 154 5.74 4.84 16.36
CA CYS A 154 5.66 5.35 14.99
C CYS A 154 4.21 5.53 14.55
N LEU A 155 3.37 4.51 14.78
CA LEU A 155 1.95 4.56 14.41
C LEU A 155 1.19 5.62 15.22
N ASN A 156 1.46 5.74 16.52
CA ASN A 156 0.84 6.75 17.36
C ASN A 156 1.20 8.16 16.89
N LYS A 157 2.46 8.40 16.49
CA LYS A 157 2.88 9.69 15.95
C LYS A 157 2.23 10.00 14.60
N ALA A 158 2.15 9.03 13.68
CA ALA A 158 1.40 9.20 12.44
C ALA A 158 -0.09 9.48 12.68
N LYS A 159 -0.69 8.84 13.69
CA LYS A 159 -2.07 9.12 14.09
C LYS A 159 -2.23 10.55 14.63
N GLU A 160 -1.31 11.02 15.47
CA GLU A 160 -1.33 12.40 15.97
C GLU A 160 -1.26 13.41 14.81
N GLU A 161 -0.35 13.23 13.85
CA GLU A 161 -0.27 14.09 12.66
C GLU A 161 -1.53 14.01 11.78
N THR A 162 -2.15 12.84 11.69
CA THR A 162 -3.43 12.66 10.99
C THR A 162 -4.56 13.45 11.66
N ILE A 163 -4.62 13.43 13.01
CA ILE A 163 -5.61 14.20 13.77
C ILE A 163 -5.39 15.70 13.57
N LYS A 164 -4.14 16.17 13.62
CA LYS A 164 -3.80 17.58 13.36
C LYS A 164 -4.24 18.00 11.96
N LEU A 165 -3.92 17.21 10.93
CA LEU A 165 -4.36 17.47 9.56
C LEU A 165 -5.88 17.69 9.48
N ILE A 166 -6.64 16.79 10.12
CA ILE A 166 -8.11 16.86 10.07
C ILE A 166 -8.63 18.05 10.88
N GLU A 167 -8.26 18.14 12.15
CA GLU A 167 -8.86 19.11 13.08
C GLU A 167 -8.35 20.52 12.83
N GLU A 168 -7.05 20.71 12.64
CA GLU A 168 -6.46 22.04 12.52
C GLU A 168 -6.59 22.61 11.10
N PHE A 169 -6.52 21.77 10.06
CA PHE A 169 -6.54 22.26 8.68
C PHE A 169 -7.87 21.97 7.98
N LEU A 170 -8.24 20.70 7.79
CA LEU A 170 -9.39 20.36 6.94
C LEU A 170 -10.71 20.91 7.49
N LEU A 171 -10.97 20.74 8.79
CA LEU A 171 -12.18 21.24 9.43
C LEU A 171 -12.12 22.75 9.69
N ASN A 172 -11.05 23.24 10.33
CA ASN A 172 -10.99 24.62 10.81
C ASN A 172 -10.62 25.63 9.71
N ASP A 173 -9.57 25.36 8.92
CA ASP A 173 -9.07 26.32 7.92
C ASP A 173 -9.81 26.20 6.59
N PHE A 174 -10.08 24.98 6.12
CA PHE A 174 -10.73 24.73 4.83
C PHE A 174 -12.25 24.57 4.92
N GLY A 175 -12.81 24.44 6.13
CA GLY A 175 -14.26 24.34 6.34
C GLY A 175 -14.88 23.07 5.76
N ILE A 176 -14.09 22.02 5.48
CA ILE A 176 -14.60 20.73 5.03
C ILE A 176 -15.41 20.11 6.16
N GLU A 177 -16.57 19.56 5.85
CA GLU A 177 -17.39 18.96 6.88
C GLU A 177 -16.87 17.56 7.24
N LYS A 178 -16.95 17.20 8.53
CA LYS A 178 -16.47 15.89 9.01
C LYS A 178 -17.05 14.67 8.24
N ARG A 179 -18.25 14.81 7.67
CA ARG A 179 -18.90 13.75 6.87
C ARG A 179 -18.30 13.56 5.48
N GLU A 180 -17.52 14.53 5.01
CA GLU A 180 -16.81 14.50 3.73
C GLU A 180 -15.38 13.96 3.88
N ILE A 181 -14.98 13.58 5.10
CA ILE A 181 -13.63 13.08 5.40
C ILE A 181 -13.71 11.60 5.75
N GLU A 182 -12.99 10.78 5.00
CA GLU A 182 -12.81 9.35 5.29
C GLU A 182 -11.35 9.06 5.67
N VAL A 183 -11.15 8.27 6.72
CA VAL A 183 -9.82 7.93 7.23
C VAL A 183 -9.62 6.43 7.22
N TYR A 184 -8.54 5.99 6.58
CA TYR A 184 -8.18 4.60 6.42
C TYR A 184 -6.80 4.32 6.99
N PHE A 185 -6.62 3.20 7.69
CA PHE A 185 -5.28 2.69 7.96
C PHE A 185 -4.69 2.13 6.66
N SER A 186 -3.45 2.50 6.30
CA SER A 186 -2.82 2.07 5.04
C SER A 186 -2.51 0.56 4.97
N GLY A 187 -2.78 -0.17 6.05
CA GLY A 187 -2.53 -1.62 6.15
C GLY A 187 -1.10 -1.95 6.59
N ARG A 188 -0.23 -0.94 6.79
CA ARG A 188 1.15 -1.17 7.21
C ARG A 188 1.71 -0.13 8.17
N ARG A 189 1.73 1.14 7.77
CA ARG A 189 2.66 2.11 8.36
C ARG A 189 2.11 3.52 8.53
N GLY A 190 0.84 3.75 8.23
CA GLY A 190 0.32 5.08 8.11
C GLY A 190 -1.19 5.13 7.94
N TYR A 191 -1.68 6.31 7.59
CA TYR A 191 -3.09 6.58 7.40
C TYR A 191 -3.30 7.34 6.10
N HIS A 192 -4.40 7.04 5.40
CA HIS A 192 -4.87 7.84 4.28
C HIS A 192 -6.10 8.64 4.71
N VAL A 193 -6.14 9.91 4.34
CA VAL A 193 -7.31 10.78 4.53
C VAL A 193 -7.83 11.16 3.15
N HIS A 194 -9.09 10.84 2.87
CA HIS A 194 -9.78 11.16 1.63
C HIS A 194 -10.78 12.29 1.87
N VAL A 195 -10.79 13.25 0.93
CA VAL A 195 -11.70 14.40 0.86
C VAL A 195 -12.25 14.54 -0.56
#